data_AF-A0A0Q9ES28-F1
#
_entry.id   AF-A0A0Q9ES28-F1
#
_cell.length_a   1.000
_cell.length_b   1.000
_cell.length_c   1.000
_cell.angle_alpha   90.00
_cell.angle_beta   90.00
_cell.angle_gamma   90.00
#
_symmetry.space_group_name_H-M   'P 1'
#
loop_
_entity.id
_entity.type
_entity.pdbx_description
1 polymer ?
#
loop_
_entity_poly.entity_id
_entity_poly.type
_entity_poly.pdbx_seq_one_letter_code
_entity_poly.pdbx_strand_id
1 'polypeptide(L)'
;MKREAQDAYADPSDYPRLLDEALVVHQRTPASVNDSLLVFVHGLGGSRYGPGATWGRFPAFLYDDLSQVDIGMYQYRTAAGRLGWGKSIELEDEARVFADLIRDQLKNYKRIVLIGHSMGGLLCKAAIHRLVETAEHDALNRIAGLVLMATPQLGSLRVPRLLSALSFDARALQPHGRLVLKINNTFENHIALDERVSTLRRTTIPTWAVEAVHDRWVDSLSAGIGLTSSRIKVVRGSHTSVVTPADRDSDVYPWVKERIEIALNRYKYDVFVAAAMAGHNGDAEYTENRNTVLAMIEVLKQRCGFDSVFYAGMNMATMEDFDPEELALRKDMAALRESRYFILFYPKKIVSSVIYEAGWALILGKPSIYIVGDDQHLPFLMQEASQAFVERRVRIFECVNQASLLERLTAYGTELFDASAA
;
A
#
# COMPACT_ATOMS: atom_id res chain seq x y z
N MET A 1 -11.34 8.57 15.78
CA MET A 1 -11.81 7.87 14.58
C MET A 1 -13.16 7.27 14.89
N LYS A 2 -14.15 7.55 14.06
CA LYS A 2 -15.50 7.00 14.17
C LYS A 2 -15.74 5.94 13.09
N ARG A 3 -16.55 4.92 13.39
CA ARG A 3 -17.01 3.90 12.44
C ARG A 3 -18.53 4.01 12.33
N GLU A 4 -19.04 4.01 11.10
CA GLU A 4 -20.46 4.05 10.76
C GLU A 4 -20.78 2.81 9.93
N ALA A 5 -21.71 1.97 10.38
CA ALA A 5 -22.14 0.78 9.65
C ALA A 5 -23.45 1.09 8.92
N GLN A 6 -23.51 0.78 7.63
CA GLN A 6 -24.67 1.08 6.77
C GLN A 6 -24.80 0.06 5.63
N ASP A 7 -26.01 -0.14 5.09
CA ASP A 7 -26.22 -1.07 3.96
C ASP A 7 -25.82 -0.43 2.62
N ALA A 8 -26.11 0.85 2.48
CA ALA A 8 -25.78 1.68 1.34
C ALA A 8 -25.06 2.95 1.81
N TYR A 9 -24.23 3.52 0.95
CA TYR A 9 -23.51 4.74 1.34
C TYR A 9 -24.46 5.92 1.51
N ALA A 10 -24.47 6.50 2.71
CA ALA A 10 -25.15 7.74 3.00
C ALA A 10 -24.28 8.65 3.86
N ASP A 11 -24.33 9.95 3.57
CA ASP A 11 -23.78 10.96 4.46
C ASP A 11 -24.52 10.89 5.81
N PRO A 12 -23.81 10.95 6.96
CA PRO A 12 -24.47 10.97 8.26
C PRO A 12 -25.41 12.17 8.36
N SER A 13 -26.69 11.95 8.68
CA SER A 13 -27.68 13.03 8.78
C SER A 13 -27.32 14.09 9.83
N ASP A 14 -26.49 13.71 10.79
CA ASP A 14 -25.95 14.58 11.85
C ASP A 14 -24.41 14.74 11.73
N TYR A 15 -23.94 14.95 10.49
CA TYR A 15 -22.54 15.19 10.19
C TYR A 15 -21.89 16.36 10.98
N PRO A 16 -22.62 17.41 11.46
CA PRO A 16 -21.99 18.45 12.29
C PRO A 16 -21.35 17.91 13.58
N ARG A 17 -21.89 16.85 14.18
CA ARG A 17 -21.28 16.21 15.37
C ARG A 17 -19.96 15.51 15.06
N LEU A 18 -19.73 15.19 13.79
CA LEU A 18 -18.52 14.51 13.37
C LEU A 18 -17.38 15.50 13.06
N LEU A 19 -17.59 16.81 13.07
CA LEU A 19 -16.56 17.80 12.63
C LEU A 19 -15.21 17.68 13.35
N ASP A 20 -15.19 17.16 14.58
CA ASP A 20 -13.97 16.98 15.37
C ASP A 20 -13.31 15.60 15.18
N GLU A 21 -13.98 14.65 14.53
CA GLU A 21 -13.41 13.35 14.19
C GLU A 21 -12.52 13.46 12.95
N ALA A 22 -11.21 13.27 13.09
CA ALA A 22 -10.28 13.34 11.96
C ALA A 22 -10.63 12.34 10.84
N LEU A 23 -11.14 11.15 11.18
CA LEU A 23 -11.56 10.14 10.21
C LEU A 23 -12.87 9.49 10.63
N VAL A 24 -13.78 9.40 9.68
CA VAL A 24 -15.02 8.60 9.77
C VAL A 24 -14.91 7.49 8.75
N VAL A 25 -15.08 6.24 9.17
CA VAL A 25 -15.01 5.06 8.31
C VAL A 25 -16.41 4.47 8.13
N HIS A 26 -16.88 4.46 6.90
CA HIS A 26 -18.12 3.80 6.51
C HIS A 26 -17.85 2.34 6.17
N GLN A 27 -18.47 1.47 6.95
CA GLN A 27 -18.41 0.02 6.83
C GLN A 27 -19.77 -0.51 6.37
N ARG A 28 -19.79 -1.72 5.83
CA ARG A 28 -21.04 -2.39 5.45
C ARG A 28 -21.74 -2.95 6.69
N THR A 29 -23.06 -3.14 6.60
CA THR A 29 -23.85 -3.83 7.62
C THR A 29 -24.20 -5.25 7.14
N PRO A 30 -24.01 -6.30 7.98
CA PRO A 30 -23.32 -6.28 9.27
C PRO A 30 -21.87 -5.82 9.10
N ALA A 31 -21.27 -5.26 10.16
CA ALA A 31 -19.93 -4.67 10.15
C ALA A 31 -18.97 -5.51 9.31
N SER A 32 -18.51 -4.96 8.18
CA SER A 32 -17.66 -5.68 7.23
C SER A 32 -16.36 -6.14 7.88
N VAL A 33 -15.93 -7.35 7.52
CA VAL A 33 -14.58 -7.86 7.79
C VAL A 33 -13.59 -7.43 6.70
N ASN A 34 -13.90 -6.33 6.00
CA ASN A 34 -13.09 -5.81 4.91
C ASN A 34 -11.72 -5.41 5.47
N ASP A 35 -10.67 -5.89 4.81
CA ASP A 35 -9.28 -5.59 5.13
C ASP A 35 -8.73 -4.43 4.27
N SER A 36 -9.58 -3.85 3.42
CA SER A 36 -9.22 -2.82 2.46
C SER A 36 -9.98 -1.52 2.72
N LEU A 37 -9.29 -0.37 2.63
CA LEU A 37 -9.84 0.94 2.92
C LEU A 37 -9.46 1.95 1.81
N LEU A 38 -10.44 2.71 1.33
CA LEU A 38 -10.19 3.89 0.51
C LEU A 38 -10.30 5.15 1.38
N VAL A 39 -9.28 5.97 1.45
CA VAL A 39 -9.28 7.19 2.27
C VAL A 39 -9.34 8.44 1.40
N PHE A 40 -10.45 9.15 1.47
CA PHE A 40 -10.69 10.41 0.78
C PHE A 40 -10.20 11.60 1.60
N VAL A 41 -9.33 12.42 1.01
CA VAL A 41 -8.70 13.59 1.65
C VAL A 41 -8.97 14.83 0.81
N HIS A 42 -9.89 15.68 1.28
CA HIS A 42 -10.34 16.86 0.55
C HIS A 42 -9.27 17.96 0.42
N GLY A 43 -9.48 18.94 -0.46
CA GLY A 43 -8.60 20.10 -0.62
C GLY A 43 -8.85 21.25 0.37
N LEU A 44 -8.18 22.39 0.14
CA LEU A 44 -8.36 23.62 0.92
C LEU A 44 -9.81 24.10 0.88
N GLY A 45 -10.41 24.35 2.05
CA GLY A 45 -11.80 24.79 2.18
C GLY A 45 -12.85 23.74 1.79
N GLY A 46 -12.41 22.51 1.55
CA GLY A 46 -13.29 21.36 1.33
C GLY A 46 -13.94 20.87 2.62
N SER A 47 -14.97 20.04 2.45
CA SER A 47 -15.66 19.31 3.51
C SER A 47 -15.90 17.89 3.04
N ARG A 48 -15.83 16.93 3.96
CA ARG A 48 -16.17 15.53 3.65
C ARG A 48 -17.67 15.26 3.48
N TYR A 49 -18.54 16.05 4.11
CA TYR A 49 -20.00 15.89 4.06
C TYR A 49 -20.73 17.23 3.90
N GLY A 50 -22.03 17.14 3.59
CA GLY A 50 -22.95 18.27 3.58
C GLY A 50 -23.02 19.00 2.24
N PRO A 51 -23.78 20.11 2.16
CA PRO A 51 -23.94 20.88 0.93
C PRO A 51 -22.59 21.39 0.41
N GLY A 52 -22.26 21.05 -0.83
CA GLY A 52 -20.96 21.41 -1.44
C GLY A 52 -19.79 20.54 -0.96
N ALA A 53 -20.04 19.36 -0.40
CA ALA A 53 -19.00 18.38 -0.09
C ALA A 53 -18.09 18.11 -1.29
N THR A 54 -16.80 17.98 -1.03
CA THR A 54 -15.76 17.90 -2.06
C THR A 54 -15.96 16.73 -3.02
N TRP A 55 -16.46 15.60 -2.51
CA TRP A 55 -16.48 14.34 -3.25
C TRP A 55 -17.82 14.02 -3.89
N GLY A 56 -18.87 14.80 -3.60
CA GLY A 56 -20.22 14.54 -4.10
C GLY A 56 -20.63 13.06 -3.92
N ARG A 57 -21.04 12.40 -5.00
CA ARG A 57 -21.46 11.00 -4.99
C ARG A 57 -20.32 10.00 -5.23
N PHE A 58 -19.09 10.46 -5.42
CA PHE A 58 -17.96 9.59 -5.76
C PHE A 58 -17.74 8.47 -4.71
N PRO A 59 -17.73 8.77 -3.39
CA PRO A 59 -17.53 7.72 -2.39
C PRO A 59 -18.69 6.71 -2.40
N ALA A 60 -19.92 7.17 -2.67
CA ALA A 60 -21.08 6.29 -2.78
C ALA A 60 -20.97 5.32 -3.96
N PHE A 61 -20.55 5.82 -5.13
CA PHE A 61 -20.34 4.96 -6.29
C PHE A 61 -19.27 3.89 -6.03
N LEU A 62 -18.15 4.25 -5.41
CA LEU A 62 -17.10 3.28 -5.08
C LEU A 62 -17.52 2.32 -3.98
N TYR A 63 -18.26 2.79 -2.97
CA TYR A 63 -18.84 1.94 -1.94
C TYR A 63 -19.69 0.86 -2.57
N ASP A 64 -20.66 1.23 -3.42
CA ASP A 64 -21.57 0.30 -4.09
C ASP A 64 -20.83 -0.72 -4.99
N ASP A 65 -19.89 -0.22 -5.80
CA ASP A 65 -19.24 -0.99 -6.85
C ASP A 65 -18.09 -1.89 -6.35
N LEU A 66 -17.50 -1.56 -5.19
CA LEU A 66 -16.39 -2.30 -4.59
C LEU A 66 -16.83 -2.84 -3.22
N SER A 67 -17.44 -4.02 -3.21
CA SER A 67 -17.97 -4.61 -1.97
C SER A 67 -16.91 -4.93 -0.92
N GLN A 68 -15.66 -5.15 -1.36
CA GLN A 68 -14.52 -5.56 -0.55
C GLN A 68 -13.80 -4.39 0.17
N VAL A 69 -14.27 -3.15 0.02
CA VAL A 69 -13.62 -1.98 0.63
C VAL A 69 -14.54 -1.25 1.60
N ASP A 70 -13.93 -0.70 2.63
CA ASP A 70 -14.54 0.33 3.46
C ASP A 70 -14.14 1.72 2.93
N ILE A 71 -14.91 2.76 3.29
CA ILE A 71 -14.69 4.13 2.83
C ILE A 71 -14.36 5.04 4.01
N GLY A 72 -13.13 5.52 4.07
CA GLY A 72 -12.65 6.51 5.02
C GLY A 72 -12.79 7.93 4.50
N MET A 73 -13.44 8.80 5.26
CA MET A 73 -13.62 10.21 4.95
C MET A 73 -12.78 11.06 5.91
N TYR A 74 -11.59 11.47 5.46
CA TYR A 74 -10.67 12.26 6.29
C TYR A 74 -11.08 13.73 6.30
N GLN A 75 -11.14 14.30 7.49
CA GLN A 75 -11.41 15.71 7.73
C GLN A 75 -10.22 16.31 8.46
N TYR A 76 -9.67 17.36 7.88
CA TYR A 76 -8.73 18.22 8.56
C TYR A 76 -9.18 19.66 8.47
N ARG A 77 -8.77 20.45 9.46
CA ARG A 77 -9.30 21.80 9.61
C ARG A 77 -8.49 22.79 8.79
N THR A 78 -8.95 23.08 7.58
CA THR A 78 -8.38 24.09 6.70
C THR A 78 -8.83 25.52 7.06
N ALA A 79 -8.04 26.54 6.70
CA ALA A 79 -8.25 27.93 7.08
C ALA A 79 -9.64 28.51 6.76
N ALA A 80 -10.33 28.03 5.72
CA ALA A 80 -11.65 28.55 5.31
C ALA A 80 -12.82 28.14 6.23
N GLY A 81 -12.62 27.16 7.12
CA GLY A 81 -13.65 26.70 8.06
C GLY A 81 -13.75 27.52 9.36
N ARG A 82 -12.98 28.61 9.53
CA ARG A 82 -12.89 29.32 10.81
C ARG A 82 -12.91 30.84 10.66
N LEU A 83 -13.96 31.46 11.19
CA LEU A 83 -14.00 32.89 11.51
C LEU A 83 -13.02 33.31 12.66
N GLY A 84 -12.02 32.49 13.01
CA GLY A 84 -11.12 32.71 14.14
C GLY A 84 -9.65 32.54 13.77
N TRP A 85 -8.88 33.64 13.86
CA TRP A 85 -7.52 33.84 13.34
C TRP A 85 -6.37 33.08 14.05
N GLY A 86 -6.63 32.06 14.87
CA GLY A 86 -5.63 31.55 15.82
C GLY A 86 -5.28 30.06 15.80
N LYS A 87 -5.80 29.25 14.87
CA LYS A 87 -5.68 27.77 14.99
C LYS A 87 -5.51 27.01 13.65
N SER A 88 -4.80 27.53 12.65
CA SER A 88 -4.36 26.71 11.50
C SER A 88 -3.32 25.71 12.01
N ILE A 89 -3.53 24.41 11.76
CA ILE A 89 -2.46 23.43 11.92
C ILE A 89 -1.63 23.51 10.65
N GLU A 90 -0.31 23.60 10.76
CA GLU A 90 0.54 23.60 9.57
C GLU A 90 0.36 22.27 8.82
N LEU A 91 0.40 22.29 7.48
CA LEU A 91 0.24 21.07 6.68
C LEU A 91 1.20 19.95 7.11
N GLU A 92 2.38 20.30 7.61
CA GLU A 92 3.35 19.36 8.15
C GLU A 92 2.87 18.70 9.46
N ASP A 93 2.26 19.46 10.37
CA ASP A 93 1.70 18.91 11.61
C ASP A 93 0.47 18.05 11.33
N GLU A 94 -0.38 18.46 10.38
CA GLU A 94 -1.50 17.63 9.94
C GLU A 94 -1.01 16.34 9.29
N ALA A 95 0.09 16.37 8.54
CA ALA A 95 0.71 15.17 7.97
C ALA A 95 1.23 14.21 9.05
N ARG A 96 1.72 14.73 10.19
CA ARG A 96 2.13 13.90 11.33
C ARG A 96 0.92 13.19 11.94
N VAL A 97 -0.17 13.93 12.20
CA VAL A 97 -1.42 13.36 12.70
C VAL A 97 -1.96 12.29 11.75
N PHE A 98 -1.94 12.56 10.44
CA PHE A 98 -2.44 11.61 9.46
C PHE A 98 -1.55 10.36 9.35
N ALA A 99 -0.22 10.52 9.40
CA ALA A 99 0.72 9.40 9.43
C ALA A 99 0.53 8.52 10.67
N ASP A 100 0.39 9.11 11.86
CA ASP A 100 0.10 8.39 13.10
C ASP A 100 -1.24 7.65 13.02
N LEU A 101 -2.26 8.25 12.41
CA LEU A 101 -3.55 7.60 12.18
C LEU A 101 -3.40 6.36 11.26
N ILE A 102 -2.64 6.46 10.18
CA ILE A 102 -2.38 5.33 9.26
C ILE A 102 -1.61 4.21 9.97
N ARG A 103 -0.60 4.57 10.77
CA ARG A 103 0.20 3.62 11.55
C ARG A 103 -0.65 2.90 12.59
N ASP A 104 -1.32 3.65 13.46
CA ASP A 104 -1.85 3.12 14.71
C ASP A 104 -3.33 2.71 14.60
N GLN A 105 -4.17 3.60 14.08
CA GLN A 105 -5.63 3.42 14.10
C GLN A 105 -6.14 2.61 12.90
N LEU A 106 -5.39 2.62 11.79
CA LEU A 106 -5.72 1.87 10.56
C LEU A 106 -4.94 0.55 10.42
N LYS A 107 -4.26 0.08 11.48
CA LYS A 107 -3.46 -1.15 11.45
C LYS A 107 -4.22 -2.41 11.02
N ASN A 108 -5.54 -2.45 11.24
CA ASN A 108 -6.37 -3.59 10.87
C ASN A 108 -6.64 -3.67 9.35
N TYR A 109 -6.40 -2.60 8.58
CA TYR A 109 -6.53 -2.63 7.14
C TYR A 109 -5.21 -3.04 6.50
N LYS A 110 -5.20 -4.21 5.85
CA LYS A 110 -4.05 -4.75 5.12
C LYS A 110 -3.71 -3.91 3.87
N ARG A 111 -4.70 -3.22 3.29
CA ARG A 111 -4.58 -2.45 2.04
C ARG A 111 -5.30 -1.10 2.15
N ILE A 112 -4.58 -0.01 1.95
CA ILE A 112 -5.10 1.37 2.05
C ILE A 112 -4.79 2.10 0.75
N VAL A 113 -5.81 2.64 0.08
CA VAL A 113 -5.63 3.53 -1.07
C VAL A 113 -5.98 4.95 -0.66
N LEU A 114 -5.02 5.86 -0.82
CA LEU A 114 -5.20 7.28 -0.51
C LEU A 114 -5.70 8.02 -1.74
N ILE A 115 -6.78 8.78 -1.62
CA ILE A 115 -7.38 9.56 -2.70
C ILE A 115 -7.42 11.01 -2.26
N GLY A 116 -6.49 11.81 -2.78
CA GLY A 116 -6.30 13.19 -2.35
C GLY A 116 -6.69 14.19 -3.42
N HIS A 117 -7.50 15.18 -3.06
CA HIS A 117 -7.86 16.30 -3.92
C HIS A 117 -7.01 17.52 -3.61
N SER A 118 -6.42 18.18 -4.62
CA SER A 118 -5.73 19.46 -4.44
C SER A 118 -4.70 19.38 -3.29
N MET A 119 -4.77 20.27 -2.30
CA MET A 119 -3.92 20.23 -1.10
C MET A 119 -4.02 18.93 -0.30
N GLY A 120 -5.16 18.24 -0.34
CA GLY A 120 -5.32 16.92 0.29
C GLY A 120 -4.43 15.86 -0.34
N GLY A 121 -4.15 15.93 -1.64
CA GLY A 121 -3.14 15.08 -2.28
C GLY A 121 -1.72 15.37 -1.79
N LEU A 122 -1.40 16.64 -1.54
CA LEU A 122 -0.12 17.01 -0.94
C LEU A 122 -0.01 16.51 0.52
N LEU A 123 -1.12 16.57 1.28
CA LEU A 123 -1.21 16.00 2.62
C LEU A 123 -0.97 14.47 2.61
N CYS A 124 -1.56 13.73 1.67
CA CYS A 124 -1.28 12.30 1.49
C CYS A 124 0.21 12.04 1.24
N LYS A 125 0.83 12.80 0.32
CA LYS A 125 2.27 12.70 0.05
C LYS A 125 3.11 13.06 1.28
N ALA A 126 2.70 14.07 2.05
CA ALA A 126 3.38 14.50 3.28
C ALA A 126 3.31 13.42 4.38
N ALA A 127 2.16 12.75 4.53
CA ALA A 127 2.01 11.64 5.47
C ALA A 127 2.89 10.44 5.07
N ILE A 128 2.92 10.08 3.77
CA ILE A 128 3.84 9.06 3.25
C ILE A 128 5.29 9.46 3.52
N HIS A 129 5.66 10.72 3.23
CA HIS A 129 7.00 11.24 3.51
C HIS A 129 7.36 11.10 5.00
N ARG A 130 6.43 11.41 5.91
CA ARG A 130 6.63 11.25 7.35
C ARG A 130 6.86 9.78 7.73
N LEU A 131 6.08 8.85 7.19
CA LEU A 131 6.26 7.42 7.42
C LEU A 131 7.62 6.91 6.90
N VAL A 132 8.10 7.43 5.77
CA VAL A 132 9.46 7.13 5.27
C VAL A 132 10.52 7.69 6.23
N GLU A 133 10.43 8.97 6.62
CA GLU A 133 11.40 9.60 7.55
C GLU A 133 11.48 8.89 8.90
N THR A 134 10.38 8.28 9.34
CA THR A 134 10.30 7.54 10.62
C THR A 134 10.51 6.04 10.49
N ALA A 135 10.86 5.56 9.29
CA ALA A 135 11.08 4.14 9.02
C ALA A 135 9.87 3.24 9.38
N GLU A 136 8.65 3.76 9.22
CA GLU A 136 7.38 3.08 9.51
C GLU A 136 6.98 2.15 8.36
N HIS A 137 7.80 1.13 8.14
CA HIS A 137 7.71 0.25 6.98
C HIS A 137 6.39 -0.53 6.92
N ASP A 138 5.85 -1.00 8.05
CA ASP A 138 4.57 -1.71 8.04
C ASP A 138 3.45 -0.83 7.46
N ALA A 139 3.30 0.39 8.02
CA ALA A 139 2.34 1.37 7.55
C ALA A 139 2.52 1.70 6.07
N LEU A 140 3.77 1.91 5.62
CA LEU A 140 4.07 2.14 4.20
C LEU A 140 3.65 0.98 3.30
N ASN A 141 3.88 -0.27 3.72
CA ASN A 141 3.52 -1.46 2.93
C ASN A 141 2.02 -1.69 2.86
N ARG A 142 1.25 -1.17 3.82
CA ARG A 142 -0.21 -1.20 3.78
C ARG A 142 -0.78 -0.16 2.81
N ILE A 143 -0.03 0.89 2.44
CA ILE A 143 -0.46 1.86 1.43
C ILE A 143 -0.34 1.22 0.04
N ALA A 144 -1.46 0.70 -0.45
CA ALA A 144 -1.58 -0.04 -1.70
C ALA A 144 -1.54 0.86 -2.94
N GLY A 145 -1.91 2.14 -2.80
CA GLY A 145 -1.86 3.11 -3.89
C GLY A 145 -2.20 4.53 -3.48
N LEU A 146 -1.91 5.47 -4.39
CA LEU A 146 -2.18 6.90 -4.24
C LEU A 146 -2.80 7.45 -5.52
N VAL A 147 -3.98 8.06 -5.40
CA VAL A 147 -4.67 8.77 -6.48
C VAL A 147 -4.67 10.26 -6.17
N LEU A 148 -4.00 11.04 -7.03
CA LEU A 148 -3.89 12.48 -6.95
C LEU A 148 -4.89 13.14 -7.89
N MET A 149 -5.81 13.94 -7.36
CA MET A 149 -6.84 14.61 -8.16
C MET A 149 -6.61 16.11 -8.13
N ALA A 150 -6.18 16.68 -9.26
CA ALA A 150 -5.83 18.10 -9.38
C ALA A 150 -4.87 18.58 -8.27
N THR A 151 -3.85 17.78 -7.94
CA THR A 151 -2.90 18.07 -6.85
C THR A 151 -1.72 18.91 -7.33
N PRO A 152 -1.42 20.07 -6.71
CA PRO A 152 -0.26 20.89 -7.07
C PRO A 152 1.03 20.32 -6.47
N GLN A 153 1.62 19.29 -7.09
CA GLN A 153 2.79 18.61 -6.52
C GLN A 153 4.07 19.46 -6.49
N LEU A 154 4.15 20.49 -7.33
CA LEU A 154 5.23 21.49 -7.30
C LEU A 154 4.88 22.75 -6.46
N GLY A 155 3.72 22.74 -5.79
CA GLY A 155 3.07 23.95 -5.30
C GLY A 155 2.22 24.61 -6.38
N SER A 156 1.55 25.71 -6.03
CA SER A 156 0.71 26.48 -6.97
C SER A 156 1.38 27.80 -7.34
N LEU A 157 1.70 27.98 -8.62
CA LEU A 157 2.30 29.19 -9.18
C LEU A 157 1.37 30.42 -9.12
N ARG A 158 0.08 30.23 -8.79
CA ARG A 158 -0.97 31.25 -8.90
C ARG A 158 -1.64 31.59 -7.58
N VAL A 159 -1.05 31.26 -6.43
CA VAL A 159 -1.52 31.83 -5.15
C VAL A 159 -1.30 33.34 -5.20
N PRO A 160 -2.35 34.19 -5.21
CA PRO A 160 -2.16 35.63 -5.22
C PRO A 160 -1.36 36.04 -3.98
N ARG A 161 -0.30 36.85 -4.13
CA ARG A 161 0.60 37.27 -3.03
C ARG A 161 -0.13 37.79 -1.79
N LEU A 162 -1.32 38.39 -1.98
CA LEU A 162 -2.17 38.90 -0.92
C LEU A 162 -2.85 37.77 -0.09
N LEU A 163 -3.22 36.65 -0.71
CA LEU A 163 -3.82 35.48 -0.05
C LEU A 163 -2.79 34.60 0.67
N SER A 164 -1.56 34.53 0.16
CA SER A 164 -0.44 33.88 0.88
C SER A 164 -0.04 34.63 2.16
N ALA A 165 -0.21 35.96 2.19
CA ALA A 165 0.05 36.74 3.41
C ALA A 165 -1.01 36.51 4.50
N LEU A 166 -2.24 36.14 4.11
CA LEU A 166 -3.40 36.08 5.01
C LEU A 166 -3.75 34.66 5.49
N SER A 167 -3.24 33.60 4.85
CA SER A 167 -3.48 32.22 5.28
C SER A 167 -2.20 31.38 5.29
N PHE A 168 -1.95 30.68 6.39
CA PHE A 168 -0.78 29.80 6.55
C PHE A 168 -0.82 28.64 5.54
N ASP A 169 -2.01 28.12 5.23
CA ASP A 169 -2.20 27.02 4.28
C ASP A 169 -1.81 27.42 2.83
N ALA A 170 -2.08 28.67 2.43
CA ALA A 170 -1.66 29.18 1.13
C ALA A 170 -0.14 29.47 1.03
N ARG A 171 0.54 29.62 2.18
CA ARG A 171 2.00 29.68 2.27
C ARG A 171 2.64 28.29 2.11
N ALA A 172 2.02 27.24 2.64
CA ALA A 172 2.48 25.86 2.45
C ALA A 172 2.43 25.41 0.97
N LEU A 173 1.51 25.99 0.20
CA LEU A 173 1.35 25.78 -1.25
C LEU A 173 2.26 26.67 -2.12
N GLN A 174 3.13 27.49 -1.53
CA GLN A 174 4.09 28.27 -2.30
C GLN A 174 5.03 27.33 -3.09
N PRO A 175 5.25 27.60 -4.38
CA PRO A 175 6.24 26.88 -5.16
C PRO A 175 7.58 26.88 -4.43
N HIS A 176 8.22 25.71 -4.32
CA HIS A 176 9.50 25.52 -3.62
C HIS A 176 9.48 25.73 -2.09
N GLY A 177 8.33 25.61 -1.43
CA GLY A 177 8.29 25.49 0.03
C GLY A 177 9.14 24.31 0.53
N ARG A 178 9.80 24.45 1.69
CA ARG A 178 10.68 23.39 2.27
C ARG A 178 9.98 22.03 2.34
N LEU A 179 8.69 22.02 2.70
CA LEU A 179 7.88 20.80 2.75
C LEU A 179 7.68 20.15 1.38
N VAL A 180 7.31 20.93 0.35
CA VAL A 180 7.13 20.41 -1.02
C VAL A 180 8.43 19.82 -1.57
N LEU A 181 9.56 20.48 -1.32
CA LEU A 181 10.88 19.98 -1.71
C LEU A 181 11.22 18.67 -0.99
N LYS A 182 11.01 18.59 0.33
CA LYS A 182 11.21 17.35 1.09
C LYS A 182 10.35 16.20 0.56
N ILE A 183 9.06 16.47 0.32
CA ILE A 183 8.12 15.49 -0.24
C ILE A 183 8.62 14.99 -1.60
N ASN A 184 9.00 15.89 -2.50
CA ASN A 184 9.46 15.51 -3.84
C ASN A 184 10.77 14.72 -3.78
N ASN A 185 11.74 15.15 -2.96
CA ASN A 185 12.97 14.39 -2.73
C ASN A 185 12.68 13.00 -2.16
N THR A 186 11.72 12.86 -1.25
CA THR A 186 11.37 11.55 -0.71
C THR A 186 10.70 10.65 -1.74
N PHE A 187 9.76 11.18 -2.51
CA PHE A 187 9.11 10.41 -3.58
C PHE A 187 10.11 10.01 -4.67
N GLU A 188 11.02 10.91 -5.04
CA GLU A 188 12.05 10.62 -6.02
C GLU A 188 13.05 9.57 -5.51
N ASN A 189 13.50 9.66 -4.26
CA ASN A 189 14.58 8.80 -3.76
C ASN A 189 14.10 7.47 -3.17
N HIS A 190 12.91 7.45 -2.56
CA HIS A 190 12.45 6.33 -1.73
C HIS A 190 11.14 5.70 -2.19
N ILE A 191 10.41 6.29 -3.13
CA ILE A 191 9.12 5.73 -3.61
C ILE A 191 9.20 5.37 -5.10
N ALA A 192 8.81 4.14 -5.43
CA ALA A 192 8.57 3.73 -6.81
C ALA A 192 7.09 3.95 -7.14
N LEU A 193 6.79 4.87 -8.05
CA LEU A 193 5.42 5.25 -8.42
C LEU A 193 4.74 4.27 -9.39
N ASP A 194 5.52 3.34 -9.93
CA ASP A 194 5.08 2.34 -10.91
C ASP A 194 5.39 0.93 -10.40
N GLU A 195 4.35 0.12 -10.18
CA GLU A 195 4.49 -1.27 -9.75
C GLU A 195 5.21 -2.18 -10.73
N ARG A 196 5.33 -1.77 -11.99
CA ARG A 196 6.07 -2.51 -13.00
C ARG A 196 7.58 -2.30 -12.87
N VAL A 197 8.01 -1.26 -12.16
CA VAL A 197 9.42 -0.95 -11.96
C VAL A 197 9.92 -1.63 -10.68
N SER A 198 10.83 -2.58 -10.85
CA SER A 198 11.52 -3.25 -9.74
C SER A 198 12.67 -2.37 -9.26
N THR A 199 12.73 -2.07 -7.96
CA THR A 199 13.82 -1.25 -7.41
C THR A 199 14.36 -1.81 -6.10
N LEU A 200 15.68 -1.72 -5.95
CA LEU A 200 16.41 -2.18 -4.77
C LEU A 200 16.36 -1.22 -3.56
N ARG A 201 15.88 0.02 -3.73
CA ARG A 201 15.96 1.07 -2.69
C ARG A 201 14.64 1.79 -2.41
N ARG A 202 13.58 1.49 -3.16
CA ARG A 202 12.31 2.21 -3.06
C ARG A 202 11.17 1.30 -2.69
N THR A 203 10.31 1.80 -1.81
CA THR A 203 9.00 1.20 -1.55
C THR A 203 8.07 1.53 -2.71
N THR A 204 7.41 0.54 -3.28
CA THR A 204 6.49 0.82 -4.38
C THR A 204 5.12 1.22 -3.83
N ILE A 205 4.72 2.46 -4.12
CA ILE A 205 3.35 2.96 -3.91
C ILE A 205 2.85 3.44 -5.27
N PRO A 206 2.10 2.59 -6.00
CA PRO A 206 1.50 2.95 -7.27
C PRO A 206 0.78 4.29 -7.17
N THR A 207 1.19 5.23 -8.00
CA THR A 207 0.63 6.59 -7.99
C THR A 207 0.03 6.92 -9.34
N TRP A 208 -1.13 7.55 -9.32
CA TRP A 208 -1.87 8.00 -10.49
C TRP A 208 -2.36 9.42 -10.29
N ALA A 209 -2.52 10.16 -11.39
CA ALA A 209 -3.02 11.53 -11.35
C ALA A 209 -4.20 11.73 -12.30
N VAL A 210 -5.16 12.56 -11.86
CA VAL A 210 -6.24 13.07 -12.70
C VAL A 210 -6.08 14.58 -12.84
N GLU A 211 -6.05 15.03 -14.09
CA GLU A 211 -5.90 16.43 -14.49
C GLU A 211 -7.17 16.96 -15.13
N ALA A 212 -7.50 18.22 -14.86
CA ALA A 212 -8.64 18.90 -15.43
C ALA A 212 -8.20 19.96 -16.45
N VAL A 213 -8.74 19.90 -17.67
CA VAL A 213 -8.36 20.81 -18.77
C VAL A 213 -8.66 22.28 -18.46
N HIS A 214 -9.68 22.56 -17.65
CA HIS A 214 -10.04 23.92 -17.23
C HIS A 214 -9.63 24.22 -15.78
N ASP A 215 -8.64 23.49 -15.25
CA ASP A 215 -8.02 23.84 -13.99
C ASP A 215 -7.22 25.15 -14.12
N ARG A 216 -7.55 26.13 -13.27
CA ARG A 216 -6.89 27.44 -13.24
C ARG A 216 -5.85 27.56 -12.14
N TRP A 217 -5.83 26.61 -11.19
CA TRP A 217 -5.05 26.63 -9.95
C TRP A 217 -3.81 25.75 -10.04
N VAL A 218 -3.93 24.63 -10.76
CA VAL A 218 -2.86 23.65 -10.92
C VAL A 218 -2.56 23.49 -12.40
N ASP A 219 -1.30 23.70 -12.77
CA ASP A 219 -0.82 23.42 -14.12
C ASP A 219 -0.54 21.92 -14.30
N SER A 220 -0.67 21.44 -15.54
CA SER A 220 -0.48 20.02 -15.90
C SER A 220 0.88 19.47 -15.49
N LEU A 221 1.94 20.28 -15.58
CA LEU A 221 3.28 19.87 -15.12
C LEU A 221 3.30 19.60 -13.61
N SER A 222 2.73 20.51 -12.80
CA SER A 222 2.60 20.34 -11.35
C SER A 222 1.71 19.16 -10.98
N ALA A 223 0.65 18.88 -11.75
CA ALA A 223 -0.25 17.76 -11.49
C ALA A 223 0.36 16.39 -11.81
N GLY A 224 1.15 16.28 -12.88
CA GLY A 224 1.68 15.01 -13.40
C GLY A 224 3.14 14.71 -13.07
N ILE A 225 3.84 15.55 -12.30
CA ILE A 225 5.29 15.38 -12.09
C ILE A 225 5.67 13.98 -11.57
N GLY A 226 6.70 13.40 -12.18
CA GLY A 226 7.22 12.08 -11.84
C GLY A 226 6.39 10.91 -12.39
N LEU A 227 5.24 11.17 -13.00
CA LEU A 227 4.36 10.15 -13.58
C LEU A 227 4.55 10.05 -15.09
N THR A 228 4.43 8.83 -15.61
CA THR A 228 4.35 8.60 -17.05
C THR A 228 2.94 8.94 -17.55
N SER A 229 2.81 9.24 -18.85
CA SER A 229 1.51 9.54 -19.46
C SER A 229 0.45 8.46 -19.23
N SER A 230 0.85 7.18 -19.17
CA SER A 230 -0.05 6.06 -18.86
C SER A 230 -0.70 6.12 -17.47
N ARG A 231 -0.13 6.93 -16.56
CA ARG A 231 -0.60 7.10 -15.18
C ARG A 231 -1.35 8.41 -14.96
N ILE A 232 -1.56 9.18 -16.01
CA ILE A 232 -2.24 10.48 -15.98
C ILE A 232 -3.52 10.39 -16.81
N LYS A 233 -4.66 10.69 -16.19
CA LYS A 233 -5.93 10.86 -16.89
C LYS A 233 -6.26 12.34 -17.01
N VAL A 234 -6.34 12.84 -18.23
CA VAL A 234 -6.82 14.19 -18.51
C VAL A 234 -8.33 14.12 -18.77
N VAL A 235 -9.11 14.92 -18.05
CA VAL A 235 -10.57 15.01 -18.20
C VAL A 235 -11.04 16.43 -18.46
N ARG A 236 -12.21 16.55 -19.09
CA ARG A 236 -12.93 17.82 -19.18
C ARG A 236 -13.49 18.17 -17.80
N GLY A 237 -13.21 19.36 -17.31
CA GLY A 237 -13.67 19.81 -16.00
C GLY A 237 -12.82 20.95 -15.44
N SER A 238 -13.23 21.44 -14.28
CA SER A 238 -12.50 22.41 -13.47
C SER A 238 -11.79 21.72 -12.30
N HIS A 239 -11.03 22.51 -11.53
CA HIS A 239 -10.37 22.05 -10.31
C HIS A 239 -11.29 21.34 -9.31
N THR A 240 -12.56 21.72 -9.24
CA THR A 240 -13.55 21.17 -8.30
C THR A 240 -14.46 20.13 -8.95
N SER A 241 -14.76 20.25 -10.25
CA SER A 241 -15.64 19.27 -10.91
C SER A 241 -14.95 17.92 -11.18
N VAL A 242 -13.61 17.89 -11.18
CA VAL A 242 -12.83 16.66 -11.42
C VAL A 242 -13.06 15.58 -10.36
N VAL A 243 -13.44 15.97 -9.13
CA VAL A 243 -13.69 15.07 -8.00
C VAL A 243 -15.18 14.78 -7.76
N THR A 244 -16.06 15.33 -8.59
CA THR A 244 -17.51 15.20 -8.46
C THR A 244 -18.12 14.62 -9.75
N PRO A 245 -17.83 13.34 -10.07
CA PRO A 245 -18.46 12.67 -11.21
C PRO A 245 -19.98 12.74 -11.09
N ALA A 246 -20.67 13.11 -12.17
CA ALA A 246 -22.12 13.22 -12.19
C ALA A 246 -22.78 11.84 -12.07
N ASP A 247 -22.15 10.83 -12.66
CA ASP A 247 -22.58 9.44 -12.77
C ASP A 247 -21.37 8.50 -12.89
N ARG A 248 -21.64 7.19 -13.04
CA ARG A 248 -20.61 6.15 -13.21
C ARG A 248 -19.98 6.14 -14.61
N ASP A 249 -20.57 6.82 -15.59
CA ASP A 249 -20.07 6.88 -16.96
C ASP A 249 -19.15 8.08 -17.19
N SER A 250 -19.11 9.01 -16.24
CA SER A 250 -18.19 10.14 -16.21
C SER A 250 -16.75 9.65 -16.28
N ASP A 251 -16.00 10.01 -17.34
CA ASP A 251 -14.64 9.53 -17.68
C ASP A 251 -13.65 9.33 -16.52
N VAL A 252 -13.74 10.16 -15.47
CA VAL A 252 -12.89 10.07 -14.27
C VAL A 252 -13.20 8.84 -13.41
N TYR A 253 -14.48 8.49 -13.24
CA TYR A 253 -14.92 7.43 -12.36
C TYR A 253 -14.40 6.05 -12.77
N PRO A 254 -14.67 5.52 -13.98
CA PRO A 254 -14.25 4.17 -14.35
C PRO A 254 -12.73 4.05 -14.37
N TRP A 255 -12.02 5.12 -14.76
CA TRP A 255 -10.55 5.13 -14.74
C TRP A 255 -10.00 5.08 -13.31
N VAL A 256 -10.52 5.89 -12.38
CA VAL A 256 -10.06 5.87 -10.98
C VAL A 256 -10.41 4.52 -10.33
N LYS A 257 -11.61 3.98 -10.59
CA LYS A 257 -12.02 2.65 -10.11
C LYS A 257 -11.04 1.57 -10.58
N GLU A 258 -10.71 1.55 -11.87
CA GLU A 258 -9.74 0.59 -12.44
C GLU A 258 -8.36 0.70 -11.73
N ARG A 259 -7.88 1.92 -11.44
CA ARG A 259 -6.60 2.10 -10.73
C ARG A 259 -6.66 1.66 -9.26
N ILE A 260 -7.79 1.89 -8.60
CA ILE A 260 -8.04 1.35 -7.26
C ILE A 260 -8.01 -0.18 -7.30
N GLU A 261 -8.67 -0.82 -8.26
CA GLU A 261 -8.66 -2.28 -8.41
C GLU A 261 -7.25 -2.82 -8.68
N ILE A 262 -6.45 -2.16 -9.52
CA ILE A 262 -5.04 -2.51 -9.73
C ILE A 262 -4.25 -2.41 -8.42
N ALA A 263 -4.45 -1.34 -7.64
CA ALA A 263 -3.77 -1.16 -6.36
C ALA A 263 -4.15 -2.26 -5.35
N LEU A 264 -5.46 -2.55 -5.23
CA LEU A 264 -5.98 -3.52 -4.27
C LEU A 264 -5.63 -4.96 -4.63
N ASN A 265 -5.54 -5.29 -5.92
CA ASN A 265 -5.25 -6.62 -6.44
C ASN A 265 -3.79 -6.80 -6.88
N ARG A 266 -2.91 -5.86 -6.51
CA ARG A 266 -1.50 -5.89 -6.87
C ARG A 266 -0.80 -7.18 -6.41
N TYR A 267 -1.20 -7.69 -5.25
CA TYR A 267 -0.69 -8.96 -4.73
C TYR A 267 -1.82 -9.99 -4.78
N LYS A 268 -1.59 -11.05 -5.54
CA LYS A 268 -2.46 -12.22 -5.61
C LYS A 268 -2.22 -13.18 -4.45
N TYR A 269 -1.00 -13.19 -3.93
CA TYR A 269 -0.59 -14.03 -2.81
C TYR A 269 0.00 -13.17 -1.68
N ASP A 270 -0.28 -13.54 -0.44
CA ASP A 270 0.38 -12.98 0.72
C ASP A 270 1.84 -13.45 0.76
N VAL A 271 2.08 -14.75 0.55
CA VAL A 271 3.41 -15.36 0.68
C VAL A 271 3.73 -16.25 -0.52
N PHE A 272 4.92 -16.07 -1.09
CA PHE A 272 5.56 -17.06 -1.96
C PHE A 272 6.46 -17.96 -1.13
N VAL A 273 6.20 -19.27 -1.14
CA VAL A 273 7.04 -20.27 -0.49
C VAL A 273 7.88 -20.98 -1.54
N ALA A 274 9.18 -20.69 -1.53
CA ALA A 274 10.19 -21.39 -2.30
C ALA A 274 10.68 -22.61 -1.50
N ALA A 275 10.40 -23.82 -1.97
CA ALA A 275 10.88 -25.05 -1.35
C ALA A 275 11.38 -26.03 -2.41
N ALA A 276 12.48 -26.74 -2.14
CA ALA A 276 13.09 -27.63 -3.12
C ALA A 276 12.10 -28.73 -3.55
N MET A 277 11.85 -28.78 -4.86
CA MET A 277 11.03 -29.83 -5.49
C MET A 277 11.91 -30.83 -6.24
N ALA A 278 12.92 -30.34 -6.94
CA ALA A 278 13.97 -31.15 -7.55
C ALA A 278 15.19 -31.28 -6.63
N GLY A 279 16.05 -32.26 -6.93
CA GLY A 279 17.33 -32.49 -6.24
C GLY A 279 17.28 -33.47 -5.06
N HIS A 280 16.09 -33.96 -4.68
CA HIS A 280 15.92 -35.02 -3.69
C HIS A 280 16.24 -36.40 -4.29
N ASN A 281 16.66 -37.36 -3.48
CA ASN A 281 16.91 -38.73 -3.94
C ASN A 281 15.61 -39.55 -4.02
N GLY A 282 14.74 -39.20 -4.97
CA GLY A 282 13.50 -39.90 -5.26
C GLY A 282 12.28 -39.39 -4.49
N ASP A 283 11.11 -39.99 -4.79
CA ASP A 283 9.80 -39.50 -4.35
C ASP A 283 9.61 -39.53 -2.83
N ALA A 284 10.22 -40.46 -2.10
CA ALA A 284 10.06 -40.56 -0.65
C ALA A 284 10.60 -39.31 0.06
N GLU A 285 11.81 -38.88 -0.31
CA GLU A 285 12.47 -37.70 0.24
C GLU A 285 11.75 -36.41 -0.19
N TYR A 286 11.30 -36.34 -1.45
CA TYR A 286 10.46 -35.25 -1.92
C TYR A 286 9.14 -35.15 -1.14
N THR A 287 8.46 -36.28 -0.92
CA THR A 287 7.17 -36.35 -0.22
C THR A 287 7.31 -35.88 1.23
N GLU A 288 8.36 -36.30 1.94
CA GLU A 288 8.63 -35.87 3.31
C GLU A 288 8.85 -34.34 3.39
N ASN A 289 9.68 -33.80 2.49
CA ASN A 289 9.91 -32.36 2.38
C ASN A 289 8.61 -31.61 2.05
N ARG A 290 7.83 -32.10 1.08
CA ARG A 290 6.54 -31.52 0.68
C ARG A 290 5.55 -31.52 1.85
N ASN A 291 5.44 -32.60 2.60
CA ASN A 291 4.54 -32.69 3.75
C ASN A 291 4.91 -31.66 4.83
N THR A 292 6.21 -31.42 5.05
CA THR A 292 6.69 -30.37 5.95
C THR A 292 6.27 -28.99 5.46
N VAL A 293 6.43 -28.71 4.15
CA VAL A 293 6.02 -27.44 3.53
C VAL A 293 4.51 -27.24 3.61
N LEU A 294 3.70 -28.27 3.38
CA LEU A 294 2.24 -28.19 3.50
C LEU A 294 1.80 -27.90 4.94
N ALA A 295 2.43 -28.56 5.93
CA ALA A 295 2.17 -28.28 7.34
C ALA A 295 2.56 -26.84 7.71
N MET A 296 3.67 -26.35 7.17
CA MET A 296 4.11 -24.96 7.32
C MET A 296 3.08 -23.98 6.74
N ILE A 297 2.59 -24.23 5.51
CA ILE A 297 1.57 -23.41 4.86
C ILE A 297 0.27 -23.37 5.69
N GLU A 298 -0.11 -24.49 6.31
CA GLU A 298 -1.28 -24.53 7.18
C GLU A 298 -1.11 -23.63 8.40
N VAL A 299 0.07 -23.61 9.02
CA VAL A 299 0.36 -22.68 10.13
C VAL A 299 0.34 -21.23 9.65
N LEU A 300 0.93 -20.92 8.48
CA LEU A 300 0.89 -19.56 7.91
C LEU A 300 -0.55 -19.05 7.74
N LYS A 301 -1.46 -19.92 7.28
CA LYS A 301 -2.89 -19.61 7.13
C LYS A 301 -3.59 -19.47 8.48
N GLN A 302 -3.46 -20.48 9.35
CA GLN A 302 -4.26 -20.57 10.57
C GLN A 302 -3.76 -19.74 11.76
N ARG A 303 -2.48 -19.39 11.78
CA ARG A 303 -1.82 -18.75 12.93
C ARG A 303 -1.17 -17.42 12.56
N CYS A 304 -0.73 -17.25 11.32
CA CYS A 304 -0.07 -16.03 10.87
C CYS A 304 -0.97 -15.08 10.08
N GLY A 305 -2.19 -15.48 9.71
CA GLY A 305 -3.16 -14.62 9.03
C GLY A 305 -2.86 -14.36 7.55
N PHE A 306 -2.12 -15.27 6.91
CA PHE A 306 -1.86 -15.24 5.47
C PHE A 306 -2.86 -16.12 4.73
N ASP A 307 -3.86 -15.50 4.12
CA ASP A 307 -4.99 -16.19 3.50
C ASP A 307 -4.59 -16.88 2.19
N SER A 308 -3.61 -16.32 1.49
CA SER A 308 -3.16 -16.76 0.16
C SER A 308 -1.67 -17.06 0.13
N VAL A 309 -1.31 -18.34 -0.02
CA VAL A 309 0.09 -18.79 -0.07
C VAL A 309 0.33 -19.54 -1.36
N PHE A 310 1.31 -19.10 -2.13
CA PHE A 310 1.77 -19.80 -3.33
C PHE A 310 2.90 -20.77 -2.99
N TYR A 311 2.80 -21.99 -3.50
CA TYR A 311 3.86 -23.00 -3.49
C TYR A 311 3.68 -23.86 -4.73
N ALA A 312 4.73 -23.97 -5.56
CA ALA A 312 4.67 -24.72 -6.82
C ALA A 312 4.30 -26.20 -6.61
N GLY A 313 4.75 -26.81 -5.51
CA GLY A 313 4.45 -28.21 -5.16
C GLY A 313 3.09 -28.44 -4.51
N MET A 314 2.19 -27.44 -4.47
CA MET A 314 0.90 -27.57 -3.78
C MET A 314 0.11 -28.79 -4.25
N ASN A 315 0.05 -29.02 -5.56
CA ASN A 315 -0.75 -30.09 -6.17
C ASN A 315 0.09 -31.14 -6.92
N MET A 316 1.41 -31.13 -6.75
CA MET A 316 2.33 -32.10 -7.36
C MET A 316 2.68 -33.12 -6.28
N ALA A 317 2.05 -34.29 -6.30
CA ALA A 317 2.22 -35.30 -5.25
C ALA A 317 3.52 -36.07 -5.42
N THR A 318 3.93 -36.30 -6.67
CA THR A 318 5.17 -37.00 -7.03
C THR A 318 6.02 -36.16 -7.98
N MET A 319 7.26 -36.59 -8.21
CA MET A 319 8.16 -35.93 -9.18
C MET A 319 7.69 -36.04 -10.63
N GLU A 320 6.79 -36.97 -10.94
CA GLU A 320 6.18 -37.12 -12.28
C GLU A 320 5.14 -36.03 -12.59
N ASP A 321 4.57 -35.41 -11.55
CA ASP A 321 3.58 -34.33 -11.68
C ASP A 321 4.21 -32.97 -12.03
N PHE A 322 5.53 -32.91 -12.17
CA PHE A 322 6.24 -31.65 -12.35
C PHE A 322 5.94 -31.01 -13.71
N ASP A 323 5.66 -29.70 -13.66
CA ASP A 323 5.53 -28.89 -14.87
C ASP A 323 6.85 -28.90 -15.67
N PRO A 324 6.79 -28.80 -17.02
CA PRO A 324 7.97 -28.54 -17.82
C PRO A 324 8.71 -27.27 -17.35
N GLU A 325 10.05 -27.29 -17.41
CA GLU A 325 10.92 -26.25 -16.82
C GLU A 325 10.55 -24.82 -17.24
N GLU A 326 10.28 -24.60 -18.55
CA GLU A 326 9.89 -23.28 -19.05
C GLU A 326 8.56 -22.79 -18.46
N LEU A 327 7.60 -23.71 -18.32
CA LEU A 327 6.29 -23.39 -17.78
C LEU A 327 6.36 -23.11 -16.28
N ALA A 328 7.12 -23.92 -15.53
CA ALA A 328 7.40 -23.71 -14.11
C ALA A 328 8.04 -22.34 -13.88
N LEU A 329 9.10 -22.01 -14.62
CA LEU A 329 9.79 -20.72 -14.50
C LEU A 329 8.84 -19.53 -14.74
N ARG A 330 8.00 -19.58 -15.78
CA ARG A 330 7.04 -18.49 -16.06
C ARG A 330 6.00 -18.34 -14.96
N LYS A 331 5.43 -19.46 -14.49
CA LYS A 331 4.43 -19.47 -13.42
C LYS A 331 5.02 -18.95 -12.11
N ASP A 332 6.19 -19.45 -11.72
CA ASP A 332 6.83 -19.13 -10.45
C ASP A 332 7.31 -17.68 -10.42
N MET A 333 7.91 -17.16 -11.50
CA MET A 333 8.33 -15.76 -11.55
C MET A 333 7.15 -14.79 -11.56
N ALA A 334 6.02 -15.16 -12.19
CA ALA A 334 4.80 -14.37 -12.12
C ALA A 334 4.22 -14.38 -10.68
N ALA A 335 4.07 -15.57 -10.09
CA ALA A 335 3.57 -15.72 -8.74
C ALA A 335 4.47 -15.02 -7.70
N LEU A 336 5.79 -15.11 -7.84
CA LEU A 336 6.73 -14.40 -7.00
C LEU A 336 6.50 -12.89 -7.07
N ARG A 337 6.41 -12.31 -8.28
CA ARG A 337 6.12 -10.88 -8.46
C ARG A 337 4.80 -10.48 -7.78
N GLU A 338 3.76 -11.30 -7.96
CA GLU A 338 2.42 -11.12 -7.39
C GLU A 338 2.31 -11.49 -5.90
N SER A 339 3.40 -11.88 -5.24
CA SER A 339 3.39 -12.21 -3.80
C SER A 339 3.87 -11.03 -2.95
N ARG A 340 3.25 -10.79 -1.79
CA ARG A 340 3.68 -9.69 -0.89
C ARG A 340 4.99 -10.01 -0.17
N TYR A 341 5.11 -11.24 0.32
CA TYR A 341 6.25 -11.73 1.10
C TYR A 341 6.89 -12.94 0.44
N PHE A 342 8.11 -13.26 0.86
CA PHE A 342 8.86 -14.41 0.39
C PHE A 342 9.34 -15.27 1.57
N ILE A 343 9.22 -16.59 1.44
CA ILE A 343 9.83 -17.56 2.34
C ILE A 343 10.68 -18.51 1.51
N LEU A 344 11.95 -18.65 1.89
CA LEU A 344 12.81 -19.74 1.44
C LEU A 344 12.76 -20.84 2.50
N PHE A 345 12.34 -22.04 2.11
CA PHE A 345 12.48 -23.25 2.92
C PHE A 345 13.61 -24.12 2.36
N TYR A 346 14.71 -24.19 3.11
CA TYR A 346 15.96 -24.82 2.70
C TYR A 346 16.60 -25.60 3.87
N PRO A 347 15.97 -26.72 4.29
CA PRO A 347 16.35 -27.43 5.52
C PRO A 347 17.71 -28.11 5.46
N LYS A 348 18.24 -28.37 4.25
CA LYS A 348 19.55 -28.98 4.03
C LYS A 348 20.18 -28.45 2.76
N LYS A 349 21.49 -28.64 2.63
CA LYS A 349 22.24 -28.29 1.42
C LYS A 349 21.82 -29.17 0.24
N ILE A 350 21.11 -28.58 -0.72
CA ILE A 350 20.57 -29.23 -1.92
C ILE A 350 20.62 -28.28 -3.12
N VAL A 351 21.00 -28.77 -4.31
CA VAL A 351 20.97 -27.95 -5.52
C VAL A 351 19.52 -27.78 -5.96
N SER A 352 19.02 -26.54 -5.96
CA SER A 352 17.61 -26.23 -6.25
C SER A 352 17.42 -24.79 -6.73
N SER A 353 16.39 -24.56 -7.55
CA SER A 353 16.01 -23.24 -8.08
C SER A 353 15.61 -22.24 -6.99
N VAL A 354 15.28 -22.72 -5.79
CA VAL A 354 14.85 -21.86 -4.67
C VAL A 354 15.87 -20.79 -4.28
N ILE A 355 17.16 -21.04 -4.52
CA ILE A 355 18.24 -20.04 -4.32
C ILE A 355 18.16 -18.92 -5.38
N TYR A 356 17.85 -19.29 -6.62
CA TYR A 356 17.60 -18.32 -7.70
C TYR A 356 16.35 -17.47 -7.39
N GLU A 357 15.28 -18.10 -6.91
CA GLU A 357 14.05 -17.41 -6.47
C GLU A 357 14.32 -16.45 -5.30
N ALA A 358 15.14 -16.85 -4.33
CA ALA A 358 15.55 -15.99 -3.22
C ALA A 358 16.33 -14.75 -3.70
N GLY A 359 17.26 -14.92 -4.64
CA GLY A 359 17.95 -13.80 -5.28
C GLY A 359 16.99 -12.84 -6.00
N TRP A 360 15.98 -13.37 -6.67
CA TRP A 360 14.93 -12.58 -7.30
C TRP A 360 14.07 -11.82 -6.29
N ALA A 361 13.67 -12.46 -5.19
CA ALA A 361 12.90 -11.84 -4.11
C ALA A 361 13.64 -10.63 -3.52
N LEU A 362 14.97 -10.74 -3.35
CA LEU A 362 15.82 -9.64 -2.90
C LEU A 362 15.81 -8.45 -3.89
N ILE A 363 15.95 -8.70 -5.19
CA ILE A 363 15.91 -7.65 -6.22
C ILE A 363 14.55 -6.94 -6.27
N LEU A 364 13.48 -7.71 -6.08
CA LEU A 364 12.12 -7.19 -5.97
C LEU A 364 11.86 -6.47 -4.64
N GLY A 365 12.80 -6.51 -3.69
CA GLY A 365 12.68 -5.84 -2.40
C GLY A 365 11.65 -6.46 -1.47
N LYS A 366 11.36 -7.75 -1.64
CA LYS A 366 10.35 -8.44 -0.83
C LYS A 366 10.89 -8.73 0.57
N PRO A 367 10.13 -8.43 1.63
CA PRO A 367 10.46 -8.93 2.95
C PRO A 367 10.52 -10.45 2.92
N SER A 368 11.62 -11.00 3.44
CA SER A 368 12.01 -12.39 3.19
C SER A 368 12.39 -13.10 4.47
N ILE A 369 11.93 -14.34 4.64
CA ILE A 369 12.37 -15.21 5.73
C ILE A 369 13.02 -16.46 5.13
N TYR A 370 14.25 -16.74 5.54
CA TYR A 370 14.98 -17.93 5.15
C TYR A 370 14.96 -18.91 6.29
N ILE A 371 14.21 -20.00 6.10
CA ILE A 371 14.09 -21.09 7.05
C ILE A 371 15.08 -22.16 6.63
N VAL A 372 16.09 -22.39 7.47
CA VAL A 372 17.23 -23.26 7.17
C VAL A 372 17.44 -24.25 8.29
N GLY A 373 17.96 -25.43 8.00
CA GLY A 373 18.34 -26.38 9.06
C GLY A 373 19.64 -26.00 9.77
N ASP A 374 20.54 -25.35 9.02
CA ASP A 374 21.83 -24.80 9.44
C ASP A 374 22.12 -23.65 8.46
N ASP A 375 22.50 -22.47 8.95
CA ASP A 375 22.75 -21.30 8.11
C ASP A 375 23.97 -21.47 7.19
N GLN A 376 24.92 -22.33 7.54
CA GLN A 376 26.07 -22.69 6.73
C GLN A 376 25.67 -23.47 5.47
N HIS A 377 24.45 -24.01 5.40
CA HIS A 377 23.90 -24.59 4.18
C HIS A 377 23.60 -23.55 3.11
N LEU A 378 23.36 -22.29 3.50
CA LEU A 378 23.17 -21.21 2.52
C LEU A 378 24.47 -20.96 1.75
N PRO A 379 24.37 -20.57 0.46
CA PRO A 379 25.53 -20.06 -0.27
C PRO A 379 26.18 -18.89 0.47
N PHE A 380 27.50 -18.75 0.35
CA PHE A 380 28.30 -17.74 1.06
C PHE A 380 27.67 -16.33 1.07
N LEU A 381 27.17 -15.84 -0.07
CA LEU A 381 26.55 -14.51 -0.17
C LEU A 381 25.21 -14.36 0.59
N MET A 382 24.57 -15.47 0.96
CA MET A 382 23.27 -15.48 1.63
C MET A 382 23.37 -15.72 3.14
N GLN A 383 24.51 -16.21 3.64
CA GLN A 383 24.73 -16.47 5.07
C GLN A 383 24.56 -15.20 5.90
N GLU A 384 25.06 -14.07 5.40
CA GLU A 384 24.95 -12.76 6.05
C GLU A 384 23.83 -11.87 5.46
N ALA A 385 22.86 -12.47 4.76
CA ALA A 385 21.80 -11.70 4.10
C ALA A 385 20.96 -10.88 5.09
N SER A 386 20.78 -11.37 6.32
CA SER A 386 20.08 -10.63 7.37
C SER A 386 20.80 -9.34 7.76
N GLN A 387 22.14 -9.34 7.79
CA GLN A 387 22.95 -8.15 8.08
C GLN A 387 23.09 -7.23 6.87
N ALA A 388 23.27 -7.78 5.68
CA ALA A 388 23.46 -6.99 4.46
C ALA A 388 22.18 -6.31 3.97
N PHE A 389 21.01 -6.89 4.28
CA PHE A 389 19.71 -6.44 3.79
C PHE A 389 18.71 -6.17 4.92
N VAL A 390 19.16 -5.53 6.01
CA VAL A 390 18.31 -5.11 7.14
C VAL A 390 17.11 -4.31 6.68
N GLU A 391 17.30 -3.35 5.77
CA GLU A 391 16.23 -2.53 5.19
C GLU A 391 15.19 -3.36 4.40
N ARG A 392 15.58 -4.55 3.93
CA ARG A 392 14.68 -5.48 3.24
C ARG A 392 14.09 -6.54 4.17
N ARG A 393 14.41 -6.48 5.47
CA ARG A 393 13.91 -7.39 6.50
C ARG A 393 14.10 -8.84 6.10
N VAL A 394 15.31 -9.16 5.63
CA VAL A 394 15.71 -10.56 5.47
C VAL A 394 15.99 -11.10 6.87
N ARG A 395 15.28 -12.16 7.25
CA ARG A 395 15.49 -12.86 8.53
C ARG A 395 15.88 -14.30 8.24
N ILE A 396 16.80 -14.83 9.03
CA ILE A 396 17.22 -16.24 8.91
C ILE A 396 16.75 -16.95 10.17
N PHE A 397 15.96 -18.00 9.99
CA PHE A 397 15.47 -18.87 11.05
C PHE A 397 16.11 -20.24 10.90
N GLU A 398 17.02 -20.55 11.82
CA GLU A 398 17.55 -21.90 11.96
C GLU A 398 16.53 -22.79 12.69
N CYS A 399 16.06 -23.83 12.01
CA CYS A 399 15.04 -24.78 12.47
C CYS A 399 15.50 -26.20 12.12
N VAL A 400 16.01 -26.92 13.12
CA VAL A 400 16.63 -28.25 12.95
C VAL A 400 15.66 -29.35 12.52
N ASN A 401 14.35 -29.17 12.73
CA ASN A 401 13.33 -30.14 12.36
C ASN A 401 11.94 -29.48 12.18
N GLN A 402 10.98 -30.24 11.64
CA GLN A 402 9.61 -29.78 11.42
C GLN A 402 8.95 -29.21 12.69
N ALA A 403 9.14 -29.82 13.86
CA ALA A 403 8.52 -29.33 15.09
C ALA A 403 9.02 -27.92 15.46
N SER A 404 10.33 -27.69 15.43
CA SER A 404 10.95 -26.40 15.71
C SER A 404 10.51 -25.30 14.72
N LEU A 405 10.34 -25.66 13.44
CA LEU A 405 9.78 -24.80 12.41
C LEU A 405 8.35 -24.35 12.76
N LEU A 406 7.45 -25.30 13.00
CA LEU A 406 6.04 -24.99 13.25
C LEU A 406 5.85 -24.21 14.55
N GLU A 407 6.63 -24.53 15.59
CA GLU A 407 6.65 -23.79 16.85
C GLU A 407 7.08 -22.34 16.63
N ARG A 408 8.19 -22.12 15.90
CA ARG A 408 8.71 -20.78 15.63
C ARG A 408 7.71 -19.92 14.84
N LEU A 409 7.09 -20.47 13.80
CA LEU A 409 6.05 -19.72 13.05
C LEU A 409 4.84 -19.41 13.91
N THR A 410 4.40 -20.35 14.74
CA THR A 410 3.29 -20.14 15.67
C THR A 410 3.59 -19.07 16.70
N ALA A 411 4.83 -19.03 17.22
CA ALA A 411 5.27 -18.03 18.18
C ALA A 411 5.23 -16.60 17.62
N TYR A 412 5.63 -16.41 16.36
CA TYR A 412 5.52 -15.12 15.68
C TYR A 412 4.09 -14.75 15.29
N GLY A 413 3.26 -15.73 14.91
CA GLY A 413 1.88 -15.50 14.51
C GLY A 413 1.76 -14.42 13.42
N THR A 414 0.90 -13.43 13.64
CA THR A 414 0.64 -12.32 12.70
C THR A 414 1.82 -11.36 12.55
N GLU A 415 2.81 -11.42 13.44
CA GLU A 415 3.98 -10.53 13.45
C GLU A 415 5.18 -11.13 12.70
N LEU A 416 4.99 -12.23 11.97
CA LEU A 416 6.06 -12.96 11.30
C LEU A 416 6.98 -12.09 10.43
N PHE A 417 6.41 -11.14 9.68
CA PHE A 417 7.15 -10.19 8.83
C PHE A 417 7.23 -8.77 9.43
N ASP A 418 6.83 -8.59 10.67
CA ASP A 418 7.01 -7.31 11.37
C ASP A 418 8.49 -7.10 11.70
N ALA A 419 8.99 -5.89 11.48
CA ALA A 419 10.38 -5.52 11.77
C ALA A 419 10.59 -5.24 13.27
N SER A 420 9.51 -4.99 14.01
CA SER A 420 9.55 -4.62 15.44
C SER A 420 9.54 -5.82 16.39
N ALA A 421 9.18 -7.01 15.91
CA ALA A 421 9.05 -8.24 16.71
C ALA A 421 10.39 -8.96 16.98
N ALA A 422 11.49 -8.22 17.11
CA ALA A 422 12.83 -8.77 17.36
C ALA A 422 13.15 -8.89 18.85
#